data_AF-A8T686-F1
#
_entry.id   AF-A8T686-F1
#
_cell.length_a   1.000
_cell.length_b   1.000
_cell.length_c   1.000
_cell.angle_alpha   90.00
_cell.angle_beta   90.00
_cell.angle_gamma   90.00
#
_symmetry.space_group_name_H-M   'P 1'
#
loop_
_entity.id
_entity.type
_entity.pdbx_description
1 polymer ?
#
loop_
_entity_poly.entity_id
_entity_poly.type
_entity_poly.pdbx_seq_one_letter_code
_entity_poly.pdbx_strand_id
1 'polypeptide(L)' 'MEERLLAIWMDVSQLDNIDRDMTVFELGLDSIKVIDISEQIYKEMKIRLEWEEFNVISTFNDTLSLLNEKKALLENA' A
#
# COMPACT_ATOMS: atom_id res chain seq x y z
N MET A 1 3.29 8.70 -7.53
CA MET A 1 2.49 7.67 -6.84
C MET A 1 3.30 7.07 -5.72
N GLU A 2 4.49 6.56 -6.05
CA GLU A 2 5.47 6.03 -5.11
C GLU A 2 5.70 6.89 -3.87
N GLU A 3 6.05 8.17 -4.01
CA GLU A 3 6.30 9.06 -2.85
C GLU A 3 5.11 9.15 -1.90
N ARG A 4 3.89 9.17 -2.45
CA ARG A 4 2.66 9.24 -1.65
C ARG A 4 2.40 7.91 -0.94
N LEU A 5 2.62 6.79 -1.62
CA LEU A 5 2.51 5.47 -1.01
C LEU A 5 3.54 5.30 0.11
N LEU A 6 4.77 5.75 -0.12
CA LEU A 6 5.86 5.68 0.86
C LEU A 6 5.53 6.50 2.11
N ALA A 7 5.00 7.71 1.93
CA ALA A 7 4.53 8.53 3.05
C ALA A 7 3.44 7.82 3.86
N ILE A 8 2.42 7.25 3.21
CA ILE A 8 1.36 6.49 3.88
C ILE A 8 1.94 5.31 4.67
N TRP A 9 2.85 4.54 4.06
CA TRP A 9 3.46 3.38 4.71
C TRP A 9 4.29 3.80 5.92
N MET A 10 5.13 4.83 5.80
CA MET A 10 5.91 5.35 6.92
C MET A 10 5.03 5.88 8.04
N ASP A 11 3.98 6.65 7.70
CA ASP A 11 3.06 7.23 8.68
C ASP A 11 2.25 6.16 9.41
N VAL A 12 1.80 5.10 8.74
CA VAL A 12 1.00 4.05 9.38
C VAL A 12 1.87 3.06 10.16
N SER A 13 3.04 2.70 9.61
CA SER A 13 3.97 1.75 10.24
C SER A 13 4.77 2.38 11.39
N GLN A 14 4.92 3.71 11.42
CA GLN A 14 5.79 4.43 12.35
C GLN A 14 7.25 3.96 12.27
N LEU A 15 7.67 3.50 11.07
CA LEU A 15 9.03 3.08 10.79
C LEU A 15 9.78 4.22 10.08
N ASP A 16 11.03 4.45 10.48
CA ASP A 16 11.90 5.44 9.85
C ASP A 16 12.32 5.03 8.42
N ASN A 17 12.33 3.72 8.16
CA ASN A 17 12.62 3.15 6.85
C ASN A 17 11.88 1.81 6.70
N ILE A 18 11.52 1.48 5.47
CA ILE A 18 10.92 0.19 5.11
C ILE A 18 11.79 -0.49 4.05
N ASP A 19 11.98 -1.80 4.19
CA ASP A 19 12.46 -2.62 3.07
C ASP A 19 11.30 -2.82 2.10
N ARG A 20 11.53 -2.52 0.82
CA ARG A 20 10.49 -2.49 -0.20
C ARG A 20 10.09 -3.87 -0.72
N ASP A 21 10.94 -4.86 -0.47
CA ASP A 21 10.76 -6.26 -0.85
C ASP A 21 10.33 -7.13 0.34
N MET A 22 10.28 -6.57 1.55
CA MET A 22 9.69 -7.24 2.70
C MET A 22 8.17 -7.09 2.70
N THR A 23 7.49 -8.17 3.01
CA THR A 23 6.04 -8.17 3.18
C THR A 23 5.63 -7.33 4.39
N VAL A 24 4.38 -6.87 4.42
CA VAL A 24 3.80 -6.19 5.58
C VAL A 24 4.05 -7.01 6.87
N PHE A 25 3.88 -8.32 6.81
CA PHE A 25 4.13 -9.20 7.96
C PHE A 25 5.61 -9.25 8.38
N GLU A 26 6.53 -9.36 7.43
CA GLU A 26 7.97 -9.38 7.72
C GLU A 26 8.48 -8.05 8.29
N LEU A 27 7.84 -6.93 7.95
CA LEU A 27 8.07 -5.62 8.57
C LEU A 27 7.54 -5.53 10.02
N GLY A 28 6.96 -6.59 10.56
CA GLY A 28 6.40 -6.65 11.92
C GLY A 28 5.01 -6.03 12.04
N LEU A 29 4.32 -5.82 10.91
CA LEU A 29 2.98 -5.26 10.86
C LEU A 29 1.94 -6.40 10.73
N ASP A 30 0.67 -6.07 10.96
CA ASP A 30 -0.43 -7.03 10.97
C ASP A 30 -1.59 -6.61 10.06
N SER A 31 -2.70 -7.34 10.11
CA SER A 31 -3.88 -7.05 9.31
C SER A 31 -4.54 -5.72 9.64
N ILE A 32 -4.40 -5.20 10.86
CA ILE A 32 -4.92 -3.88 11.24
C ILE A 32 -4.14 -2.82 10.47
N LYS A 33 -2.82 -2.97 10.38
CA LYS A 33 -1.97 -2.07 9.60
C LYS A 33 -2.25 -2.12 8.10
N VAL A 34 -2.57 -3.28 7.55
CA VAL A 34 -3.07 -3.39 6.16
C VAL A 34 -4.35 -2.56 5.98
N ILE A 35 -5.31 -2.70 6.88
CA ILE A 35 -6.58 -1.96 6.80
C ILE A 35 -6.33 -0.45 6.88
N ASP A 36 -5.50 0.00 7.83
CA ASP A 36 -5.13 1.41 7.99
C ASP A 36 -4.46 1.97 6.73
N ILE A 37 -3.47 1.25 6.17
CA ILE A 37 -2.78 1.63 4.92
C ILE A 37 -3.78 1.71 3.76
N SER A 38 -4.65 0.70 3.60
CA SER A 38 -5.67 0.67 2.54
C SER A 38 -6.64 1.85 2.67
N GLU A 39 -7.05 2.20 3.89
CA GLU A 39 -7.91 3.34 4.14
C GLU A 39 -7.24 4.67 3.77
N GLN A 40 -5.96 4.85 4.11
CA GLN A 40 -5.20 6.05 3.74
C GLN A 40 -5.01 6.16 2.23
N ILE A 41 -4.67 5.06 1.56
CA ILE A 41 -4.59 4.98 0.09
C ILE A 41 -5.92 5.42 -0.53
N TYR A 42 -7.05 4.94 -0.02
CA TYR A 42 -8.37 5.36 -0.50
C TYR A 42 -8.64 6.84 -0.25
N LYS A 43 -8.38 7.35 0.97
CA LYS A 43 -8.59 8.76 1.34
C LYS A 43 -7.84 9.70 0.39
N GLU A 44 -6.57 9.40 0.16
CA GLU A 44 -5.66 10.23 -0.59
C GLU A 44 -5.74 10.04 -2.11
N MET A 45 -5.81 8.80 -2.58
CA MET A 45 -5.66 8.46 -3.99
C MET A 45 -6.97 8.10 -4.68
N LYS A 46 -8.05 7.91 -3.92
CA LYS A 46 -9.37 7.45 -4.41
C LYS A 46 -9.31 6.09 -5.12
N ILE A 47 -8.29 5.30 -4.85
CA ILE A 47 -8.15 3.92 -5.33
C ILE A 47 -8.47 2.98 -4.17
N ARG A 48 -9.42 2.06 -4.37
CA ARG A 48 -9.77 1.04 -3.38
C ARG A 48 -8.97 -0.24 -3.67
N LEU A 49 -8.38 -0.78 -2.60
CA LEU A 49 -7.69 -2.07 -2.62
C LEU A 49 -8.54 -3.06 -1.82
N GLU A 50 -8.89 -4.17 -2.47
CA GLU A 50 -9.54 -5.30 -1.80
C GLU A 50 -8.48 -6.22 -1.17
N TRP A 51 -8.90 -7.08 -0.24
CA TRP A 51 -7.98 -7.94 0.53
C TRP A 51 -7.16 -8.89 -0.34
N GLU A 52 -7.75 -9.38 -1.43
CA GLU A 52 -7.09 -10.24 -2.40
C GLU A 52 -5.95 -9.51 -3.15
N GLU A 53 -5.98 -8.19 -3.18
CA GLU A 53 -5.02 -7.35 -3.89
C GLU A 53 -3.95 -6.80 -2.94
N PHE A 54 -4.31 -6.47 -1.70
CA PHE A 54 -3.39 -5.95 -0.68
C PHE A 54 -3.68 -6.57 0.70
N ASN A 55 -2.72 -7.36 1.20
CA ASN A 55 -2.80 -8.01 2.50
C ASN A 55 -1.42 -8.18 3.16
N VAL A 56 -1.35 -8.96 4.24
CA VAL A 56 -0.14 -9.13 5.05
C VAL A 56 1.05 -9.74 4.30
N ILE A 57 0.82 -10.38 3.15
CA ILE A 57 1.89 -10.95 2.30
C ILE A 57 2.34 -10.00 1.18
N SER A 58 1.71 -8.84 1.05
CA SER A 58 2.08 -7.86 0.03
C SER A 58 3.33 -7.09 0.45
N THR A 59 4.20 -6.80 -0.51
CA THR A 59 5.32 -5.88 -0.33
C THR A 59 4.94 -4.46 -0.74
N PHE A 60 5.82 -3.49 -0.44
CA PHE A 60 5.66 -2.13 -0.94
C PHE A 60 5.67 -2.11 -2.49
N ASN A 61 6.59 -2.86 -3.09
CA ASN A 61 6.74 -2.93 -4.55
C ASN A 61 5.52 -3.58 -5.24
N ASP A 62 4.93 -4.61 -4.64
CA ASP A 62 3.68 -5.22 -5.13
C ASP A 62 2.55 -4.18 -5.12
N THR A 63 2.39 -3.49 -3.99
CA THR A 63 1.34 -2.48 -3.78
C THR A 63 1.50 -1.32 -4.75
N LEU A 64 2.73 -0.87 -5.00
CA LEU A 64 3.03 0.19 -5.96
C LEU A 64 2.68 -0.21 -7.39
N SER A 65 3.02 -1.44 -7.79
CA SER A 65 2.71 -1.95 -9.13
C SER A 65 1.20 -2.02 -9.34
N LEU A 66 0.47 -2.59 -8.37
CA LEU A 66 -0.99 -2.67 -8.37
C LEU A 66 -1.66 -1.29 -8.50
N LEU A 67 -1.18 -0.29 -7.75
CA LEU A 67 -1.75 1.06 -7.79
C LEU A 67 -1.51 1.75 -9.14
N ASN A 68 -0.34 1.55 -9.74
CA ASN A 68 -0.04 2.09 -11.07
C ASN A 68 -0.95 1.46 -12.13
N GLU A 69 -1.15 0.14 -12.08
CA GLU A 69 -2.06 -0.58 -12.98
C GLU A 69 -3.51 -0.09 -12.85
N LYS A 70 -4.02 -0.02 -11.61
CA LYS A 70 -5.39 0.49 -11.36
C LYS A 70 -5.57 1.93 -11.82
N LYS A 71 -4.58 2.79 -11.60
CA LYS A 71 -4.63 4.17 -12.08
C LYS A 71 -4.68 4.23 -13.61
N ALA A 72 -3.84 3.45 -14.30
CA ALA A 72 -3.86 3.40 -15.76
C ALA A 72 -5.22 2.92 -16.28
N LEU A 73 -5.85 1.94 -15.63
CA LEU A 73 -7.21 1.49 -16.00
C LEU A 73 -8.25 2.60 -15.82
N LEU A 74 -8.17 3.39 -14.74
CA LEU A 74 -9.09 4.49 -14.48
C LEU A 74 -8.90 5.67 -15.43
N GLU A 75 -7.67 5.93 -15.91
CA GLU A 75 -7.38 7.01 -16.88
C GLU A 75 -7.78 6.63 -18.32
N ASN A 76 -7.92 5.34 -18.61
CA ASN A 76 -8.32 4.82 -19.92
C ASN A 76 -9.80 4.42 -20.01
N ALA A 77 -10.58 4.63 -18.95
CA ALA A 77 -12.01 4.32 -18.85
C ALA A 77 -12.88 5.57 -19.09
#